data_AF-A0A914H4I8-F1
#
_entry.id   AF-A0A914H4I8-F1
#
_cell.length_a   1.000
_cell.length_b   1.000
_cell.length_c   1.000
_cell.angle_alpha   90.00
_cell.angle_beta   90.00
_cell.angle_gamma   90.00
#
_symmetry.space_group_name_H-M   'P 1'
#
loop_
_entity.id
_entity.type
_entity.pdbx_description
1 polymer ?
#
loop_
_entity_poly.entity_id
_entity_poly.type
_entity_poly.pdbx_seq_one_letter_code
_entity_poly.pdbx_strand_id
1 'polypeptide(L)'
;MRNRPRPRYNVGSVKVGVQERCLSMCGSAEVETKRYVPRPFMNQNCSGEISKVLSCAMPQVDDSDCCIEMRLPAQCLYLCDFRETPSNLLPHICLNHISTVEQCRLFGTQKRPSSVRNLKAQLSSLAATDSAAVPLLLLRWDAADRADNYYVYWRGRNDAEWTNKSAAKNTQLHINAANAVDEVVVVGANIYGLGPARALSLKAN
;
A
#
# COMPACT_ATOMS: atom_id res chain seq x y z
N MET A 1 -8.27 -31.15 4.83
CA MET A 1 -8.68 -29.76 4.53
C MET A 1 -7.82 -28.82 5.36
N ARG A 2 -6.71 -28.30 4.82
CA ARG A 2 -5.81 -27.40 5.56
C ARG A 2 -6.17 -25.95 5.20
N ASN A 3 -6.69 -25.21 6.18
CA ASN A 3 -6.83 -23.75 6.13
C ASN A 3 -5.43 -23.15 5.84
N ARG A 4 -5.16 -22.76 4.60
CA ARG A 4 -3.95 -21.99 4.28
C ARG A 4 -4.21 -20.53 4.66
N PRO A 5 -3.33 -19.90 5.45
CA PRO A 5 -3.48 -18.49 5.79
C PRO A 5 -3.45 -17.65 4.50
N ARG A 6 -4.41 -16.74 4.37
CA ARG A 6 -4.47 -15.80 3.23
C ARG A 6 -3.16 -15.01 3.17
N PRO A 7 -2.50 -14.90 2.00
CA PRO A 7 -1.22 -14.21 1.89
C PRO A 7 -1.39 -12.71 2.21
N ARG A 8 -0.37 -12.16 2.89
CA ARG A 8 -0.27 -10.73 3.21
C ARG A 8 -0.11 -9.94 1.91
N TYR A 9 -1.16 -9.24 1.49
CA TYR A 9 -1.04 -8.16 0.51
C TYR A 9 -0.17 -7.06 1.13
N ASN A 10 1.05 -6.87 0.62
CA ASN A 10 1.90 -5.72 0.95
C ASN A 10 1.43 -4.47 0.19
N VAL A 11 0.17 -4.06 0.39
CA VAL A 11 -0.38 -2.78 -0.11
C VAL A 11 -1.05 -1.97 1.03
N GLY A 12 -0.91 -2.42 2.28
CA GLY A 12 -1.30 -1.65 3.46
C GLY A 12 -0.57 -2.18 4.67
N SER A 13 0.13 -1.28 5.38
CA SER A 13 0.84 -1.51 6.64
C SER A 13 1.79 -2.71 6.62
N VAL A 14 3.06 -2.45 6.33
CA VAL A 14 4.14 -3.34 6.80
C VAL A 14 3.84 -3.59 8.28
N LYS A 15 3.53 -4.83 8.66
CA LYS A 15 3.45 -5.19 10.09
C LYS A 15 4.88 -5.14 10.60
N VAL A 16 5.33 -3.95 11.00
CA VAL A 16 6.69 -3.63 11.48
C VAL A 16 6.90 -4.35 12.81
N GLY A 17 7.07 -5.67 12.81
CA GLY A 17 7.38 -6.46 14.01
C GLY A 17 6.55 -6.11 15.26
N VAL A 18 5.33 -5.61 15.09
CA VAL A 18 4.42 -5.22 16.17
C VAL A 18 3.86 -6.51 16.75
N GLN A 19 3.90 -6.64 18.07
CA GLN A 19 3.35 -7.81 18.74
C GLN A 19 1.87 -7.96 18.43
N GLU A 20 1.40 -9.20 18.29
CA GLU A 20 0.04 -9.51 17.84
C GLU A 20 -1.04 -8.78 18.65
N ARG A 21 -0.84 -8.68 19.97
CA ARG A 21 -1.72 -7.96 20.91
C ARG A 21 -1.84 -6.46 20.65
N CYS A 22 -0.89 -5.86 19.95
CA CYS A 22 -0.84 -4.44 19.63
C CYS A 22 -1.21 -4.14 18.16
N LEU A 23 -1.45 -5.16 17.34
CA LEU A 23 -1.79 -5.00 15.92
C LEU A 23 -3.12 -4.27 15.69
N SER A 24 -4.08 -4.38 16.60
CA SER A 24 -5.34 -3.64 16.52
C SER A 24 -5.14 -2.12 16.59
N MET A 25 -3.99 -1.67 17.10
CA MET A 25 -3.61 -0.26 17.16
C MET A 25 -2.98 0.26 15.86
N CYS A 26 -2.62 -0.62 14.92
CA CYS A 26 -2.12 -0.25 13.59
C CYS A 26 -3.22 0.21 12.62
N GLY A 27 -4.49 0.18 13.03
CA GLY A 27 -5.63 0.22 12.11
C GLY A 27 -5.80 -1.11 11.36
N SER A 28 -7.03 -1.45 10.99
CA SER A 28 -7.30 -2.62 10.14
C SER A 28 -7.56 -2.18 8.72
N ALA A 29 -7.22 -3.03 7.74
CA ALA A 29 -7.46 -2.78 6.32
C ALA A 29 -8.96 -2.66 5.95
N GLU A 30 -9.86 -2.96 6.89
CA GLU A 30 -11.31 -3.07 6.67
C GLU A 30 -12.11 -1.97 7.37
N VAL A 31 -11.49 -1.16 8.23
CA VAL A 31 -12.20 -0.14 9.00
C VAL A 31 -11.76 1.26 8.56
N GLU A 32 -12.68 1.97 7.92
CA GLU A 32 -12.55 3.38 7.48
C GLU A 32 -12.22 4.37 8.60
N THR A 33 -12.37 3.99 9.88
CA THR A 33 -11.96 4.84 11.00
C THR A 33 -10.49 4.61 11.35
N LYS A 34 -9.62 5.22 10.55
CA LYS A 34 -8.22 5.51 10.86
C LYS A 34 -8.17 6.46 12.06
N ARG A 35 -8.14 5.94 13.28
CA ARG A 35 -7.89 6.77 14.46
C ARG A 35 -6.53 6.39 15.01
N TYR A 36 -5.53 7.25 14.80
CA TYR A 36 -4.35 7.25 15.63
C TYR A 36 -4.76 7.39 17.10
N VAL A 37 -4.31 6.47 17.95
CA VAL A 37 -4.56 6.48 19.39
C VAL A 37 -3.27 6.88 20.10
N PRO A 38 -3.02 8.19 20.36
CA PRO A 38 -1.88 8.63 21.14
C PRO A 38 -1.98 8.21 22.61
N ARG A 39 -0.85 8.21 23.34
CA ARG A 39 -0.90 8.19 24.81
C ARG A 39 -1.72 9.41 25.31
N PRO A 40 -2.55 9.26 26.37
CA PRO A 40 -2.66 8.11 27.27
C PRO A 40 -3.69 7.05 26.86
N PHE A 41 -4.30 7.16 25.67
CA PHE A 41 -5.38 6.27 25.23
C PHE A 41 -4.90 4.91 24.71
N MET A 42 -3.58 4.73 24.58
CA MET A 42 -2.93 3.47 24.24
C MET A 42 -2.90 2.53 25.46
N ASN A 43 -3.28 1.26 25.27
CA ASN A 43 -3.16 0.22 26.30
C ASN A 43 -1.72 0.17 26.84
N GLN A 44 -1.54 0.17 28.17
CA GLN A 44 -0.24 0.23 28.84
C GLN A 44 0.72 -0.88 28.36
N ASN A 45 0.19 -2.03 27.93
CA ASN A 45 0.96 -3.17 27.43
C ASN A 45 1.54 -3.02 26.00
N CYS A 46 1.20 -1.93 25.29
CA CYS A 46 1.70 -1.59 23.94
C CYS A 46 2.59 -0.36 23.92
N SER A 47 2.74 0.27 25.08
CA SER A 47 3.40 1.55 25.27
C SER A 47 4.90 1.53 24.94
N GLY A 48 5.56 0.36 25.06
CA GLY A 48 6.95 0.12 24.66
C GLY A 48 7.16 -0.17 23.17
N GLU A 49 6.09 -0.31 22.38
CA GLU A 49 6.16 -0.52 20.92
C GLU A 49 5.59 0.68 20.14
N ILE A 50 5.51 1.86 20.76
CA ILE A 50 4.88 3.05 20.17
C ILE A 50 5.44 3.40 18.80
N SER A 51 6.77 3.42 18.62
CA SER A 51 7.35 3.72 17.32
C SER A 51 6.95 2.68 16.26
N LYS A 52 6.86 1.40 16.62
CA LYS A 52 6.43 0.34 15.70
C LYS A 52 4.95 0.45 15.36
N VAL A 53 4.10 0.70 16.36
CA VAL A 53 2.65 0.91 16.17
C VAL A 53 2.40 2.14 15.32
N LEU A 54 3.13 3.23 15.56
CA LEU A 54 3.11 4.44 14.74
C LEU A 54 3.48 4.13 13.29
N SER A 55 4.65 3.52 13.04
CA SER A 55 5.06 3.13 11.69
C SER A 55 4.07 2.19 10.99
N CYS A 56 3.38 1.34 11.76
CA CYS A 56 2.38 0.40 11.26
C CYS A 56 1.04 1.10 10.94
N ALA A 57 0.66 2.11 11.72
CA ALA A 57 -0.53 2.93 11.53
C ALA A 57 -0.34 4.01 10.43
N MET A 58 0.90 4.40 10.16
CA MET A 58 1.22 5.35 9.10
C MET A 58 1.06 4.65 7.74
N PRO A 59 0.11 5.09 6.88
CA PRO A 59 0.13 4.69 5.49
C PRO A 59 1.44 5.17 4.85
N GLN A 60 1.92 4.49 3.81
CA GLN A 60 3.08 4.93 3.00
C GLN A 60 2.74 6.18 2.18
N VAL A 61 2.39 7.26 2.86
CA VAL A 61 1.91 8.52 2.29
C VAL A 61 2.51 9.69 3.04
N ASP A 62 2.92 10.65 2.24
CA ASP A 62 3.46 11.93 2.64
C ASP A 62 2.33 12.96 2.61
N ASP A 63 1.89 13.38 3.79
CA ASP A 63 0.87 14.40 3.99
C ASP A 63 1.51 15.76 4.38
N SER A 64 2.83 15.91 4.16
CA SER A 64 3.61 17.07 4.60
C SER A 64 3.09 18.38 4.03
N ASP A 65 2.66 18.42 2.77
CA ASP A 65 2.13 19.63 2.13
C ASP A 65 0.93 20.19 2.93
N CYS A 66 -0.04 19.33 3.26
CA CYS A 66 -1.19 19.72 4.07
C CYS A 66 -0.75 20.15 5.48
N CYS A 67 0.19 19.44 6.10
CA CYS A 67 0.66 19.77 7.44
C CYS A 67 1.41 21.12 7.50
N ILE A 68 2.15 21.47 6.44
CA ILE A 68 2.80 22.77 6.29
C ILE A 68 1.75 23.87 6.12
N GLU A 69 0.72 23.66 5.29
CA GLU A 69 -0.40 24.59 5.12
C GLU A 69 -1.17 24.82 6.43
N MET A 70 -1.37 23.75 7.21
CA MET A 70 -2.00 23.79 8.54
C MET A 70 -1.07 24.30 9.65
N ARG A 71 0.16 24.73 9.30
CA ARG A 71 1.17 25.34 10.18
C ARG A 71 1.56 24.46 11.36
N LEU A 72 1.74 23.16 11.13
CA LEU A 72 2.30 22.30 12.16
C LEU A 72 3.74 22.74 12.50
N PRO A 73 4.13 22.72 13.79
CA PRO A 73 5.51 22.97 14.17
C PRO A 73 6.46 21.99 13.45
N ALA A 74 7.63 22.46 13.04
CA ALA A 74 8.60 21.65 12.30
C ALA A 74 8.93 20.31 13.01
N GLN A 75 9.07 20.35 14.34
CA GLN A 75 9.31 19.18 15.18
C GLN A 75 8.15 18.16 15.22
N CYS A 76 6.99 18.47 14.63
CA CYS A 76 5.83 17.59 14.53
C CYS A 76 5.54 17.11 13.10
N LEU A 77 6.25 17.63 12.08
CA LEU A 77 6.01 17.28 10.67
C LEU A 77 6.29 15.81 10.35
N TYR A 78 7.15 15.15 11.13
CA TYR A 78 7.40 13.71 11.01
C TYR A 78 6.14 12.83 11.20
N LEU A 79 5.06 13.38 11.78
CA LEU A 79 3.77 12.67 11.88
C LEU A 79 3.04 12.58 10.54
N CYS A 80 3.42 13.44 9.59
CA CYS A 80 2.82 13.56 8.27
C CYS A 80 3.63 12.84 7.19
N ASP A 81 4.94 12.68 7.38
CA ASP A 81 5.81 11.92 6.47
C ASP A 81 6.11 10.51 7.02
N PHE A 82 5.73 9.50 6.26
CA PHE A 82 6.00 8.10 6.59
C PHE A 82 7.48 7.69 6.46
N ARG A 83 8.31 8.49 5.79
CA ARG A 83 9.74 8.23 5.61
C ARG A 83 10.54 8.52 6.86
N GLU A 84 10.00 9.41 7.70
CA GLU A 84 10.61 9.74 8.98
C GLU A 84 10.29 8.66 10.02
N THR A 85 11.30 8.29 10.81
CA THR A 85 11.11 7.29 11.87
C THR A 85 10.66 8.01 13.15
N PRO A 86 9.46 7.70 13.68
CA PRO A 86 9.02 8.29 14.93
C PRO A 86 9.96 7.87 16.05
N SER A 87 10.47 8.84 16.81
CA SER A 87 11.15 8.56 18.06
C SER A 87 10.17 7.89 19.05
N ASN A 88 10.71 7.18 20.05
CA ASN A 88 9.86 6.53 21.08
C ASN A 88 9.08 7.55 21.96
N LEU A 89 9.31 8.85 21.78
CA LEU A 89 8.75 9.93 22.58
C LEU A 89 8.15 11.01 21.67
N LEU A 90 6.83 10.99 21.53
CA LEU A 90 6.08 12.06 20.89
C LEU A 90 6.14 13.32 21.78
N PRO A 91 6.70 14.45 21.32
CA PRO A 91 6.71 15.69 22.09
C PRO A 91 5.30 16.11 22.49
N HIS A 92 5.11 16.59 23.72
CA HIS A 92 3.79 16.98 24.23
C HIS A 92 3.07 18.01 23.34
N ILE A 93 3.82 18.94 22.75
CA ILE A 93 3.25 19.93 21.83
C ILE A 93 2.60 19.28 20.60
N CYS A 94 3.14 18.17 20.11
CA CYS A 94 2.61 17.47 18.95
C CYS A 94 1.32 16.71 19.27
N LEU A 95 1.05 16.38 20.54
CA LEU A 95 -0.22 15.77 20.95
C LEU A 95 -1.42 16.66 20.61
N ASN A 96 -1.25 17.98 20.70
CA ASN A 96 -2.29 18.95 20.38
C ASN A 96 -2.61 19.05 18.88
N HIS A 97 -1.73 18.53 18.02
CA HIS A 97 -1.86 18.61 16.57
C HIS A 97 -2.33 17.31 15.92
N ILE A 98 -2.62 16.28 16.72
CA ILE A 98 -3.02 14.96 16.23
C ILE A 98 -4.28 15.02 15.38
N SER A 99 -5.28 15.77 15.81
CA SER A 99 -6.52 15.94 15.03
C SER A 99 -6.25 16.60 13.68
N THR A 100 -5.31 17.54 13.62
CA THR A 100 -4.89 18.21 12.39
C THR A 100 -4.13 17.25 11.46
N VAL A 101 -3.20 16.45 12.00
CA VAL A 101 -2.53 15.38 11.25
C VAL A 101 -3.57 14.43 10.65
N GLU A 102 -4.54 13.99 11.44
CA GLU A 102 -5.61 13.11 10.97
C GLU A 102 -6.49 13.76 9.90
N GLN A 103 -6.81 15.04 10.03
CA GLN A 103 -7.53 15.77 9.00
C GLN A 103 -6.77 15.78 7.67
N CYS A 104 -5.45 16.01 7.72
CA CYS A 104 -4.59 15.92 6.54
C CYS A 104 -4.56 14.50 5.96
N ARG A 105 -4.45 13.47 6.80
CA ARG A 105 -4.53 12.06 6.37
C ARG A 105 -5.84 11.77 5.62
N LEU A 106 -6.97 12.26 6.13
CA LEU A 106 -8.29 12.07 5.54
C LEU A 106 -8.40 12.79 4.20
N PHE A 107 -7.91 14.03 4.11
CA PHE A 107 -7.88 14.79 2.87
C PHE A 107 -7.02 14.07 1.81
N GLY A 108 -5.80 13.66 2.16
CA GLY A 108 -4.93 12.89 1.29
C GLY A 108 -5.58 11.59 0.83
N THR A 109 -6.25 10.88 1.74
CA THR A 109 -7.00 9.64 1.41
C THR A 109 -8.08 9.88 0.37
N GLN A 110 -8.86 10.95 0.48
CA GLN A 110 -9.88 11.27 -0.51
C GLN A 110 -9.28 11.61 -1.87
N LYS A 111 -8.04 12.12 -1.93
CA LYS A 111 -7.34 12.47 -3.18
C LYS A 111 -6.61 11.29 -3.83
N ARG A 112 -6.56 10.13 -3.18
CA ARG A 112 -5.91 8.93 -3.73
C ARG A 112 -6.69 8.32 -4.89
N PRO A 113 -6.02 7.53 -5.73
CA PRO A 113 -6.68 6.86 -6.83
C PRO A 113 -7.75 5.86 -6.39
N SER A 114 -8.78 5.68 -7.22
CA SER A 114 -9.74 4.60 -7.03
C SER A 114 -9.11 3.23 -7.31
N SER A 115 -9.77 2.14 -6.88
CA SER A 115 -9.38 0.80 -7.33
C SER A 115 -9.47 0.71 -8.85
N VAL A 116 -8.52 0.01 -9.45
CA VAL A 116 -8.57 -0.36 -10.87
C VAL A 116 -9.77 -1.28 -11.13
N ARG A 117 -10.41 -1.12 -12.29
CA ARG A 117 -11.58 -1.91 -12.74
C ARG A 117 -11.24 -2.73 -13.98
N ASN A 118 -12.03 -3.77 -14.22
CA ASN A 118 -11.93 -4.63 -15.41
C ASN A 118 -10.51 -5.18 -15.70
N LEU A 119 -9.74 -5.46 -14.64
CA LEU A 119 -8.44 -6.11 -14.76
C LEU A 119 -8.60 -7.49 -15.41
N LYS A 120 -7.95 -7.67 -16.56
CA LYS A 120 -7.95 -8.89 -17.35
C LYS A 120 -6.54 -9.25 -17.76
N ALA A 121 -6.31 -10.54 -17.94
CA ALA A 121 -5.06 -11.09 -18.44
C ALA A 121 -5.34 -11.93 -19.68
N GLN A 122 -4.53 -11.75 -20.71
CA GLN A 122 -4.60 -12.52 -21.95
C GLN A 122 -3.20 -13.03 -22.29
N LEU A 123 -3.08 -14.33 -22.55
CA LEU A 123 -1.84 -14.90 -23.05
C LEU A 123 -1.53 -14.32 -24.43
N SER A 124 -0.28 -13.93 -24.63
CA SER A 124 0.26 -13.39 -25.87
C SER A 124 1.63 -14.02 -26.12
N SER A 125 2.03 -14.16 -27.38
CA SER A 125 3.37 -14.66 -27.73
C SER A 125 4.04 -13.67 -28.66
N LEU A 126 5.28 -13.28 -28.37
CA LEU A 126 6.12 -12.61 -29.36
C LEU A 126 6.93 -13.69 -30.09
N ALA A 127 6.79 -13.74 -31.42
CA ALA A 127 7.69 -14.51 -32.26
C ALA A 127 9.03 -13.77 -32.26
N ALA A 128 10.00 -14.28 -31.49
CA ALA A 128 11.38 -13.84 -31.63
C ALA A 128 11.87 -14.35 -32.99
N THR A 129 12.46 -13.47 -33.79
CA THR A 129 12.76 -13.70 -35.22
C THR A 129 13.64 -14.92 -35.50
N ASP A 130 14.28 -15.55 -34.50
CA ASP A 130 15.00 -16.82 -34.64
C ASP A 130 15.00 -17.66 -33.33
N SER A 131 13.95 -17.59 -32.49
CA SER A 131 13.89 -18.34 -31.23
C SER A 131 12.47 -18.73 -30.83
N ALA A 132 12.36 -19.80 -30.02
CA ALA A 132 11.09 -20.28 -29.47
C ALA A 132 10.26 -19.10 -28.92
N ALA A 133 8.98 -19.07 -29.27
CA ALA A 133 8.08 -17.98 -28.88
C ALA A 133 8.09 -17.81 -27.35
N VAL A 134 8.44 -16.61 -26.88
CA VAL A 134 8.45 -16.31 -25.45
C VAL A 134 7.01 -16.05 -25.01
N PRO A 135 6.46 -16.82 -24.06
CA PRO A 135 5.12 -16.57 -23.56
C PRO A 135 5.10 -15.27 -22.75
N LEU A 136 4.20 -14.37 -23.14
CA LEU A 136 3.92 -13.12 -22.46
C LEU A 136 2.49 -13.13 -21.95
N LEU A 137 2.26 -12.35 -20.91
CA LEU A 137 0.92 -12.04 -20.45
C LEU A 137 0.64 -10.57 -20.68
N LEU A 138 -0.38 -10.29 -21.48
CA LEU A 138 -0.92 -8.95 -21.67
C LEU A 138 -1.95 -8.70 -20.58
N LEU A 139 -1.62 -7.77 -19.68
CA LEU A 139 -2.52 -7.25 -18.69
C LEU A 139 -3.22 -6.02 -19.24
N ARG A 140 -4.53 -5.91 -19.02
CA ARG A 140 -5.34 -4.75 -19.38
C ARG A 140 -6.29 -4.39 -18.27
N TRP A 141 -6.52 -3.10 -18.09
CA TRP A 141 -7.46 -2.58 -17.11
C TRP A 141 -8.08 -1.25 -17.54
N ASP A 142 -9.08 -0.77 -16.80
CA ASP A 142 -9.65 0.56 -16.98
C ASP A 142 -8.88 1.59 -16.18
N ALA A 143 -8.80 2.82 -16.69
CA ALA A 143 -8.21 3.93 -15.95
C ALA A 143 -8.92 4.13 -14.60
N ALA A 144 -8.14 4.19 -13.52
CA ALA A 144 -8.61 4.57 -12.20
C ALA A 144 -8.73 6.10 -12.11
N ASP A 145 -9.75 6.59 -11.40
CA ASP A 145 -9.86 8.02 -11.11
C ASP A 145 -8.62 8.50 -10.35
N ARG A 146 -8.09 9.68 -10.70
CA ARG A 146 -6.91 10.32 -10.08
C ARG A 146 -5.60 9.53 -10.13
N ALA A 147 -5.49 8.46 -10.94
CA ALA A 147 -4.23 7.74 -11.12
C ALA A 147 -3.34 8.41 -12.17
N ASP A 148 -2.11 8.76 -11.79
CA ASP A 148 -1.07 9.21 -12.72
C ASP A 148 -0.22 8.03 -13.23
N ASN A 149 -0.04 7.01 -12.39
CA ASN A 149 0.78 5.84 -12.66
C ASN A 149 0.12 4.57 -12.13
N TYR A 150 0.57 3.41 -12.62
CA TYR A 150 0.17 2.11 -12.10
C TYR A 150 1.40 1.30 -11.68
N TYR A 151 1.30 0.63 -10.54
CA TYR A 151 2.24 -0.41 -10.12
C TYR A 151 1.61 -1.77 -10.34
N VAL A 152 2.32 -2.63 -11.06
CA VAL A 152 1.88 -4.00 -11.35
C VAL A 152 2.83 -4.96 -10.64
N TYR A 153 2.26 -5.85 -9.84
CA TYR A 153 2.98 -6.89 -9.11
C TYR A 153 2.51 -8.25 -9.60
N TRP A 154 3.41 -9.21 -9.70
CA TRP A 154 3.07 -10.59 -10.03
C TRP A 154 4.02 -11.57 -9.36
N ARG A 155 3.54 -12.80 -9.20
CA ARG A 155 4.32 -13.92 -8.66
C ARG A 155 3.76 -15.26 -9.13
N GLY A 156 4.59 -16.29 -9.07
CA GLY A 156 4.14 -17.66 -9.23
C GLY A 156 3.57 -18.26 -7.94
N ARG A 157 2.95 -19.43 -8.09
CA ARG A 157 2.24 -20.13 -7.00
C ARG A 157 3.12 -20.46 -5.79
N ASN A 158 4.39 -20.74 -6.04
CA ASN A 158 5.36 -21.13 -5.02
C ASN A 158 6.40 -20.02 -4.76
N ASP A 159 6.23 -18.87 -5.39
CA ASP A 159 7.17 -17.76 -5.24
C ASP A 159 6.79 -16.96 -3.99
N ALA A 160 7.72 -16.89 -3.04
CA ALA A 160 7.55 -16.06 -1.85
C ALA A 160 7.65 -14.56 -2.20
N GLU A 161 8.49 -14.24 -3.17
CA GLU A 161 8.81 -12.87 -3.57
C GLU A 161 7.93 -12.37 -4.71
N TRP A 162 7.63 -11.07 -4.69
CA TRP A 162 6.86 -10.39 -5.73
C TRP A 162 7.80 -9.71 -6.72
N THR A 163 7.54 -9.90 -8.01
CA THR A 163 8.15 -9.08 -9.07
C THR A 163 7.25 -7.89 -9.34
N ASN A 164 7.81 -6.72 -9.68
CA ASN A 164 7.04 -5.53 -9.97
C ASN A 164 7.55 -4.74 -11.18
N LYS A 165 6.65 -3.95 -11.76
CA LYS A 165 6.95 -2.97 -12.82
C LYS A 165 5.95 -1.82 -12.77
N SER A 166 6.40 -0.62 -13.10
CA SER A 166 5.54 0.55 -13.23
C SER A 166 5.07 0.75 -14.68
N ALA A 167 3.85 1.28 -14.82
CA ALA A 167 3.28 1.70 -16.10
C ALA A 167 2.77 3.16 -15.97
N ALA A 168 3.46 4.09 -16.62
CA ALA A 168 3.11 5.51 -16.59
C ALA A 168 1.92 5.79 -17.51
N LYS A 169 0.77 6.19 -16.94
CA LYS A 169 -0.52 6.48 -17.62
C LYS A 169 -1.09 5.40 -18.56
N ASN A 170 -0.34 4.32 -18.80
CA ASN A 170 -0.73 3.22 -19.67
C ASN A 170 -1.59 2.23 -18.89
N THR A 171 -2.71 1.80 -19.49
CA THR A 171 -3.63 0.84 -18.90
C THR A 171 -3.44 -0.59 -19.41
N GLN A 172 -2.30 -0.82 -20.07
CA GLN A 172 -1.87 -2.14 -20.51
C GLN A 172 -0.38 -2.36 -20.26
N LEU A 173 -0.02 -3.59 -19.91
CA LEU A 173 1.37 -3.98 -19.66
C LEU A 173 1.61 -5.42 -20.11
N HIS A 174 2.67 -5.63 -20.89
CA HIS A 174 3.22 -6.95 -21.13
C HIS A 174 4.16 -7.31 -19.99
N ILE A 175 3.90 -8.45 -19.35
CA ILE A 175 4.83 -9.07 -18.41
C ILE A 175 5.37 -10.36 -19.01
N ASN A 176 6.64 -10.66 -18.75
CA ASN A 176 7.21 -11.94 -19.10
C ASN A 176 6.57 -13.00 -18.21
N ALA A 177 5.78 -13.88 -18.83
CA ALA A 177 4.97 -14.85 -18.14
C ALA A 177 5.38 -16.23 -18.62
N ALA A 178 6.57 -16.65 -18.21
CA ALA A 178 7.05 -18.02 -18.36
C ALA A 178 6.14 -18.97 -17.56
N ASN A 179 4.93 -19.23 -18.06
CA ASN A 179 3.90 -20.22 -17.67
C ASN A 179 3.61 -20.42 -16.16
N ALA A 180 4.10 -19.55 -15.29
CA ALA A 180 4.11 -19.76 -13.85
C ALA A 180 3.38 -18.67 -13.05
N VAL A 181 2.90 -17.59 -13.69
CA VAL A 181 2.22 -16.50 -12.98
C VAL A 181 0.86 -16.99 -12.48
N ASP A 182 0.70 -16.99 -11.16
CA ASP A 182 -0.51 -17.47 -10.48
C ASP A 182 -1.37 -16.29 -9.99
N GLU A 183 -0.72 -15.19 -9.62
CA GLU A 183 -1.38 -14.01 -9.09
C GLU A 183 -0.78 -12.72 -9.65
N VAL A 184 -1.65 -11.78 -10.00
CA VAL A 184 -1.31 -10.43 -10.45
C VAL A 184 -2.07 -9.42 -9.62
N VAL A 185 -1.43 -8.30 -9.28
CA VAL A 185 -2.02 -7.17 -8.56
C VAL A 185 -1.70 -5.88 -9.30
N VAL A 186 -2.71 -5.03 -9.49
CA VAL A 186 -2.55 -3.69 -10.06
C VAL A 186 -3.02 -2.65 -9.05
N VAL A 187 -2.21 -1.61 -8.87
CA VAL A 187 -2.47 -0.51 -7.94
C VAL A 187 -2.30 0.82 -8.66
N GLY A 188 -3.30 1.69 -8.61
CA GLY A 188 -3.18 3.06 -9.10
C GLY A 188 -2.39 3.93 -8.12
N ALA A 189 -1.61 4.89 -8.62
CA ALA A 189 -0.78 5.77 -7.82
C ALA A 189 -0.81 7.22 -8.33
N ASN A 190 -0.71 8.17 -7.40
CA ASN A 190 -0.47 9.58 -7.67
C ASN A 190 0.41 10.17 -6.55
N ILE A 191 0.57 11.49 -6.54
CA ILE A 191 1.36 12.19 -5.51
C ILE A 191 0.83 11.99 -4.08
N TYR A 192 -0.47 11.72 -3.91
CA TYR A 192 -1.12 11.46 -2.61
C TYR A 192 -1.03 9.98 -2.18
N GLY A 193 -0.33 9.15 -2.97
CA GLY A 193 -0.02 7.77 -2.68
C GLY A 193 -0.80 6.75 -3.51
N LEU A 194 -0.91 5.53 -2.95
CA LEU A 194 -1.51 4.38 -3.61
C LEU A 194 -3.03 4.28 -3.35
N GLY A 195 -3.77 3.92 -4.38
CA GLY A 195 -5.17 3.50 -4.28
C GLY A 195 -5.32 2.05 -3.80
N PRO A 196 -6.56 1.57 -3.64
CA PRO A 196 -6.82 0.17 -3.31
C PRO A 196 -6.30 -0.79 -4.40
N ALA A 197 -5.73 -1.92 -3.96
CA ALA A 197 -5.19 -2.94 -4.85
C ALA A 197 -6.30 -3.76 -5.53
N ARG A 198 -6.13 -4.05 -6.83
CA ARG A 198 -6.96 -5.00 -7.56
C ARG A 198 -6.16 -6.25 -7.90
N ALA A 199 -6.57 -7.40 -7.34
CA ALA A 199 -5.94 -8.68 -7.61
C ALA A 199 -6.70 -9.49 -8.68
N LEU A 200 -5.96 -10.32 -9.42
CA LEU A 200 -6.45 -11.31 -10.37
C LEU A 200 -5.68 -12.62 -10.18
N SER A 201 -6.38 -13.70 -9.88
CA SER A 201 -5.81 -15.05 -9.83
C SER A 201 -5.94 -15.74 -11.19
N LEU A 202 -4.83 -16.23 -11.71
CA LEU A 202 -4.74 -16.96 -12.96
C LEU A 202 -4.67 -18.45 -12.60
N LYS A 203 -5.83 -19.12 -12.54
CA LYS A 203 -5.86 -20.56 -12.30
C LYS A 203 -5.20 -21.27 -13.50
N ALA A 204 -4.20 -22.10 -13.25
CA ALA A 204 -3.82 -23.14 -14.19
C ALA A 204 -5.04 -24.09 -14.35
N ASN A 205 -5.49 -24.27 -15.59
CA ASN A 205 -6.39 -25.38 -15.94
C ASN A 205 -5.69 -26.71 -15.73
#